data_AF-A0A9Q8CPF9-F1
#
_entry.id   AF-A0A9Q8CPF9-F1
#
_cell.length_a   1.000
_cell.length_b   1.000
_cell.length_c   1.000
_cell.angle_alpha   90.00
_cell.angle_beta   90.00
_cell.angle_gamma   90.00
#
_symmetry.space_group_name_H-M   'P 1'
#
loop_
_entity.id
_entity.type
_entity.pdbx_description
1 polymer ?
#
loop_
_entity_poly.entity_id
_entity_poly.type
_entity_poly.pdbx_seq_one_letter_code
_entity_poly.pdbx_strand_id
1 'polypeptide(L)'
;MDFYEQYREDNLKLEMRYPLYRCPAVNTDIVNILVQLSLADNIKKSIIAIDSAMRLAGEVDADNKDETLLATDILSAQFYHYNAEAFDKDAFTLLTQAVMRYNIVKASFDESHDPRLIPEIEAMFVLPFTSIDHPSVIQLIRHSKLYNK
;
A
#
# COMPACT_ATOMS: atom_id res chain seq x y z
N MET A 1 13.78 -7.61 15.08
CA MET A 1 12.33 -7.65 14.93
C MET A 1 12.04 -7.42 13.47
N ASP A 2 11.30 -8.30 12.81
CA ASP A 2 11.01 -8.17 11.38
C ASP A 2 10.21 -6.87 11.10
N PHE A 3 10.35 -6.30 9.90
CA PHE A 3 9.73 -5.01 9.54
C PHE A 3 8.20 -5.07 9.66
N TYR A 4 7.60 -6.24 9.41
CA TYR A 4 6.16 -6.45 9.49
C TYR A 4 5.66 -6.40 10.94
N GLU A 5 6.36 -7.03 11.87
CA GLU A 5 6.09 -6.96 13.30
C GLU A 5 6.21 -5.53 13.82
N GLN A 6 7.24 -4.78 13.40
CA GLN A 6 7.36 -3.36 13.71
C GLN A 6 6.16 -2.55 13.21
N TYR A 7 5.76 -2.74 11.94
CA TYR A 7 4.58 -2.09 11.37
C TYR A 7 3.30 -2.38 12.18
N ARG A 8 3.11 -3.65 12.59
CA ARG A 8 1.95 -4.05 13.40
C ARG A 8 1.96 -3.40 14.77
N GLU A 9 3.11 -3.36 15.43
CA GLU A 9 3.24 -2.71 16.75
C GLU A 9 2.99 -1.20 16.68
N ASP A 10 3.50 -0.53 15.65
CA ASP A 10 3.27 0.90 15.43
C ASP A 10 1.80 1.20 15.22
N ASN A 11 1.11 0.38 14.43
CA ASN A 11 -0.32 0.51 14.19
C ASN A 11 -1.17 0.20 15.42
N LEU A 12 -0.78 -0.82 16.21
CA LEU A 12 -1.46 -1.12 17.46
C LEU A 12 -1.40 0.06 18.45
N LYS A 13 -0.24 0.75 18.53
CA LYS A 13 -0.12 1.98 19.35
C LYS A 13 -1.07 3.08 18.89
N LEU A 14 -1.26 3.23 17.58
CA LEU A 14 -2.21 4.20 17.02
C LEU A 14 -3.65 3.81 17.32
N GLU A 15 -4.04 2.54 17.15
CA GLU A 15 -5.40 2.06 17.45
C GLU A 15 -5.76 2.23 18.92
N MET A 16 -4.81 1.98 19.84
CA MET A 16 -4.99 2.24 21.27
C MET A 16 -5.17 3.72 21.59
N ARG A 17 -4.58 4.62 20.78
CA ARG A 17 -4.60 6.06 21.00
C ARG A 17 -5.79 6.76 20.34
N TYR A 18 -6.21 6.28 19.17
CA TYR A 18 -7.21 6.91 18.32
C TYR A 18 -8.40 5.96 18.11
N PRO A 19 -9.53 6.17 18.80
CA PRO A 19 -10.66 5.24 18.79
C PRO A 19 -11.27 4.96 17.40
N LEU A 20 -11.19 5.96 16.51
CA LEU A 20 -11.67 5.92 15.12
C LEU A 20 -10.64 5.36 14.13
N TYR A 21 -9.44 5.00 14.60
CA TYR A 21 -8.42 4.41 13.74
C TYR A 21 -8.45 2.90 13.85
N ARG A 22 -8.58 2.22 12.71
CA ARG A 22 -8.34 0.78 12.58
C ARG A 22 -7.39 0.56 11.41
N CYS A 23 -6.30 -0.15 11.67
CA CYS A 23 -5.38 -0.57 10.62
C CYS A 23 -6.08 -1.67 9.81
N PRO A 24 -6.20 -1.51 8.48
CA PRO A 24 -6.76 -2.56 7.64
C PRO A 24 -5.84 -3.78 7.62
N ALA A 25 -6.39 -4.92 7.19
CA ALA A 25 -5.62 -6.11 6.95
C ALA A 25 -4.60 -5.86 5.82
N VAL A 26 -3.32 -6.11 6.10
CA VAL A 26 -2.24 -5.97 5.12
C VAL A 26 -2.34 -7.06 4.06
N ASN A 27 -2.08 -6.71 2.80
CA ASN A 27 -1.96 -7.68 1.73
C ASN A 27 -0.71 -8.57 1.94
N THR A 28 -0.94 -9.85 2.24
CA THR A 28 0.15 -10.80 2.52
C THR A 28 1.04 -11.07 1.33
N ASP A 29 0.54 -10.94 0.10
CA ASP A 29 1.37 -11.11 -1.10
C ASP A 29 2.39 -9.97 -1.22
N ILE A 30 2.02 -8.74 -0.83
CA ILE A 30 2.96 -7.61 -0.73
C ILE A 30 4.04 -7.90 0.31
N VAL A 31 3.65 -8.40 1.49
CA VAL A 31 4.63 -8.77 2.54
C VAL A 31 5.61 -9.81 2.03
N ASN A 32 5.12 -10.85 1.35
CA ASN A 32 5.96 -11.91 0.77
C ASN A 32 6.95 -11.37 -0.28
N ILE A 33 6.55 -10.38 -1.08
CA ILE A 33 7.44 -9.69 -2.03
C ILE A 33 8.51 -8.91 -1.24
N LEU A 34 8.11 -8.11 -0.25
CA LEU A 34 9.01 -7.26 0.52
C LEU A 34 10.07 -8.05 1.32
N VAL A 35 9.74 -9.25 1.80
CA VAL A 35 10.72 -10.15 2.45
C VAL A 35 11.86 -10.50 1.49
N GLN A 36 11.59 -10.64 0.19
CA GLN A 36 12.58 -11.01 -0.82
C GLN A 36 13.42 -9.82 -1.31
N LEU A 37 12.97 -8.59 -1.07
CA LEU A 37 13.65 -7.39 -1.52
C LEU A 37 14.73 -6.93 -0.53
N SER A 38 15.88 -6.54 -1.08
CA SER A 38 16.98 -5.92 -0.34
C SER A 38 16.72 -4.43 -0.13
N LEU A 39 15.65 -4.11 0.59
CA LEU A 39 15.28 -2.74 0.99
C LEU A 39 15.44 -2.57 2.50
N ALA A 40 15.62 -1.33 2.95
CA ALA A 40 15.60 -1.00 4.37
C ALA A 40 14.20 -1.22 4.97
N ASP A 41 14.13 -1.62 6.24
CA ASP A 41 12.87 -1.93 6.92
C ASP A 41 11.89 -0.76 6.90
N ASN A 42 12.36 0.48 7.05
CA ASN A 42 11.52 1.67 6.99
C ASN A 42 10.88 1.87 5.61
N ILE A 43 11.61 1.56 4.53
CA ILE A 43 11.05 1.57 3.16
C ILE A 43 9.97 0.48 3.02
N LYS A 44 10.22 -0.73 3.53
CA LYS A 44 9.24 -1.83 3.50
C LYS A 44 7.96 -1.48 4.29
N LYS A 45 8.09 -0.93 5.49
CA LYS A 45 6.96 -0.42 6.29
C LYS A 45 6.20 0.67 5.54
N SER A 46 6.90 1.56 4.84
CA SER A 46 6.26 2.62 4.05
C SER A 46 5.44 2.07 2.87
N ILE A 47 5.94 1.04 2.19
CA ILE A 47 5.22 0.36 1.10
C ILE A 47 3.93 -0.27 1.63
N ILE A 48 4.00 -0.96 2.76
CA ILE A 48 2.80 -1.54 3.40
C ILE A 48 1.79 -0.44 3.74
N ALA A 49 2.25 0.65 4.37
CA ALA A 49 1.36 1.73 4.81
C ALA A 49 0.60 2.34 3.62
N ILE A 50 1.31 2.65 2.53
CA ILE A 50 0.69 3.30 1.38
C ILE A 50 -0.17 2.35 0.53
N ASP A 51 0.23 1.08 0.36
CA ASP A 51 -0.61 0.07 -0.30
C ASP A 51 -1.93 -0.14 0.47
N SER A 52 -1.83 -0.24 1.80
CA SER A 52 -2.98 -0.38 2.69
C SER A 52 -3.90 0.85 2.61
N ALA A 53 -3.34 2.07 2.60
CA ALA A 53 -4.09 3.31 2.46
C ALA A 53 -4.88 3.35 1.15
N MET A 54 -4.22 3.05 0.03
CA MET A 54 -4.84 3.16 -1.29
C MET A 54 -5.92 2.11 -1.53
N ARG A 55 -5.74 0.88 -1.02
CA ARG A 55 -6.76 -0.17 -1.10
C ARG A 55 -7.97 0.16 -0.24
N LEU A 56 -7.74 0.64 0.98
CA LEU A 56 -8.80 1.05 1.90
C LEU A 56 -9.61 2.23 1.36
N ALA A 57 -8.97 3.19 0.66
CA ALA A 57 -9.66 4.30 0.02
C ALA A 57 -10.70 3.85 -1.02
N GLY A 58 -10.50 2.69 -1.65
CA GLY A 58 -11.46 2.08 -2.58
C GLY A 58 -12.66 1.40 -1.92
N GLU A 59 -12.72 1.36 -0.59
CA GLU A 59 -13.78 0.74 0.23
C GLU A 59 -14.64 1.79 0.97
N VAL A 60 -14.41 3.08 0.72
CA VAL A 60 -15.18 4.18 1.32
C VAL A 60 -16.63 4.12 0.83
N ASP A 61 -17.57 4.05 1.78
CA ASP A 61 -19.01 4.15 1.55
C ASP A 61 -19.66 5.17 2.49
N ALA A 62 -20.99 5.32 2.43
CA ALA A 62 -21.70 6.30 3.25
C ALA A 62 -21.72 5.95 4.76
N ASP A 63 -21.55 4.66 5.10
CA ASP A 63 -21.69 4.14 6.45
C ASP A 63 -20.34 4.11 7.20
N ASN A 64 -19.22 4.03 6.48
CA ASN A 64 -17.87 3.95 7.04
C ASN A 64 -17.00 5.20 6.79
N LYS A 65 -17.53 6.20 6.08
CA LYS A 65 -16.77 7.33 5.52
C LYS A 65 -15.78 7.98 6.50
N ASP A 66 -16.25 8.33 7.69
CA ASP A 66 -15.45 9.10 8.65
C ASP A 66 -14.26 8.27 9.19
N GLU A 67 -14.48 6.99 9.46
CA GLU A 67 -13.44 6.07 9.92
C GLU A 67 -12.44 5.77 8.78
N THR A 68 -12.96 5.40 7.61
CA THR A 68 -12.14 4.99 6.46
C THR A 68 -11.25 6.13 5.97
N LEU A 69 -11.79 7.35 5.80
CA LEU A 69 -11.00 8.50 5.34
C LEU A 69 -9.87 8.84 6.33
N LEU A 70 -10.18 8.89 7.63
CA LEU A 70 -9.16 9.18 8.64
C LEU A 70 -8.09 8.08 8.70
N ALA A 71 -8.49 6.80 8.56
CA ALA A 71 -7.55 5.70 8.51
C ALA A 71 -6.62 5.80 7.29
N THR A 72 -7.16 6.13 6.11
CA THR A 72 -6.34 6.31 4.90
C THR A 72 -5.36 7.48 5.02
N ASP A 73 -5.76 8.57 5.66
CA ASP A 73 -4.89 9.73 5.88
C ASP A 73 -3.79 9.42 6.90
N ILE A 74 -4.11 8.70 7.97
CA ILE A 74 -3.13 8.26 8.97
C ILE A 74 -2.10 7.31 8.36
N LEU A 75 -2.53 6.34 7.53
CA LEU A 75 -1.63 5.43 6.83
C LEU A 75 -0.74 6.17 5.83
N SER A 76 -1.30 7.16 5.12
CA SER A 76 -0.52 8.05 4.24
C SER A 76 0.49 8.87 5.03
N ALA A 77 0.15 9.36 6.23
CA ALA A 77 1.07 10.04 7.12
C ALA A 77 2.16 9.10 7.65
N GLN A 78 1.83 7.84 7.97
CA GLN A 78 2.80 6.81 8.34
C GLN A 78 3.77 6.52 7.19
N PHE A 79 3.30 6.48 5.94
CA PHE A 79 4.16 6.38 4.77
C PHE A 79 5.23 7.47 4.75
N TYR A 80 4.86 8.74 4.98
CA TYR A 80 5.83 9.83 5.09
C TYR A 80 6.74 9.70 6.31
N HIS A 81 6.18 9.30 7.46
CA HIS A 81 6.94 9.10 8.71
C HIS A 81 8.05 8.06 8.54
N TYR A 82 7.73 6.90 7.99
CA TYR A 82 8.71 5.82 7.77
C TYR A 82 9.81 6.22 6.77
N ASN A 83 9.47 6.98 5.73
CA ASN A 83 10.48 7.53 4.81
C ASN A 83 11.39 8.58 5.48
N ALA A 84 10.96 9.21 6.59
CA ALA A 84 11.74 10.18 7.32
C ALA A 84 12.72 9.57 8.36
N GLU A 85 12.48 8.33 8.82
CA GLU A 85 13.33 7.64 9.83
C GLU A 85 14.80 7.52 9.38
N ALA A 86 15.01 7.23 8.10
CA ALA A 86 16.30 7.21 7.42
C ALA A 86 16.06 7.61 5.97
N PHE A 87 16.21 8.91 5.68
CA PHE A 87 15.76 9.49 4.42
C PHE A 87 16.59 8.98 3.23
N ASP A 88 15.97 8.09 2.46
CA ASP A 88 16.41 7.70 1.12
C ASP A 88 15.60 8.49 0.09
N LYS A 89 16.25 9.50 -0.50
CA LYS A 89 15.62 10.40 -1.47
C LYS A 89 15.11 9.65 -2.70
N ASP A 90 15.83 8.65 -3.18
CA ASP A 90 15.52 7.97 -4.43
C ASP A 90 14.32 7.06 -4.21
N ALA A 91 14.31 6.27 -3.13
CA ALA A 91 13.17 5.45 -2.75
C ALA A 91 11.91 6.31 -2.50
N PHE A 92 12.06 7.43 -1.79
CA PHE A 92 10.94 8.34 -1.54
C PHE A 92 10.38 8.96 -2.83
N THR A 93 11.25 9.33 -3.76
CA THR A 93 10.85 9.87 -5.07
C THR A 93 10.08 8.83 -5.88
N LEU A 94 10.58 7.59 -5.93
CA LEU A 94 9.91 6.48 -6.63
C LEU A 94 8.52 6.20 -6.04
N LEU A 95 8.42 6.14 -4.71
CA LEU A 95 7.16 5.83 -4.04
C LEU A 95 6.12 6.95 -4.18
N THR A 96 6.52 8.21 -4.08
CA THR A 96 5.59 9.34 -4.28
C THR A 96 5.11 9.45 -5.73
N GLN A 97 5.97 9.14 -6.71
CA GLN A 97 5.55 8.98 -8.11
C GLN A 97 4.58 7.81 -8.28
N ALA A 98 4.81 6.68 -7.59
CA ALA A 98 3.91 5.54 -7.60
C ALA A 98 2.52 5.88 -7.02
N VAL A 99 2.44 6.71 -5.97
CA VAL A 99 1.15 7.20 -5.43
C VAL A 99 0.38 8.01 -6.47
N MET A 100 1.04 8.97 -7.12
CA MET A 100 0.41 9.77 -8.17
C MET A 100 -0.09 8.87 -9.31
N ARG A 101 0.74 7.93 -9.75
CA ARG A 101 0.42 7.00 -10.81
C ARG A 101 -0.72 6.04 -10.44
N TYR A 102 -0.75 5.55 -9.19
CA TYR A 102 -1.85 4.75 -8.65
C TYR A 102 -3.19 5.46 -8.86
N ASN A 103 -3.29 6.71 -8.39
CA ASN A 103 -4.54 7.47 -8.46
C ASN A 103 -5.01 7.68 -9.91
N ILE A 104 -4.08 7.98 -10.83
CA ILE A 104 -4.40 8.17 -12.26
C ILE A 104 -4.91 6.86 -12.89
N VAL A 105 -4.19 5.76 -12.68
CA VAL A 105 -4.50 4.47 -13.29
C VAL A 105 -5.77 3.88 -12.69
N LYS A 106 -5.96 4.02 -11.37
CA LYS A 106 -7.17 3.56 -10.69
C LYS A 106 -8.40 4.34 -11.15
N ALA A 107 -8.31 5.66 -11.27
CA ALA A 107 -9.39 6.47 -11.84
C ALA A 107 -9.72 6.05 -13.28
N SER A 108 -8.70 5.82 -14.10
CA SER A 108 -8.87 5.33 -15.47
C SER A 108 -9.54 3.94 -15.52
N PHE A 109 -9.22 3.05 -14.58
CA PHE A 109 -9.86 1.74 -14.43
C PHE A 109 -11.32 1.88 -13.99
N ASP A 110 -11.62 2.75 -13.02
CA ASP A 110 -12.99 2.96 -12.54
C ASP A 110 -13.91 3.52 -13.63
N GLU A 111 -13.36 4.29 -14.57
CA GLU A 111 -14.09 4.78 -15.75
C GLU A 111 -14.24 3.72 -16.85
N SER A 112 -13.14 3.04 -17.21
CA SER A 112 -13.08 2.18 -18.40
C SER A 112 -13.35 0.71 -18.16
N HIS A 113 -13.17 0.23 -16.92
CA HIS A 113 -13.13 -1.18 -16.53
C HIS A 113 -12.14 -2.02 -17.36
N ASP A 114 -11.07 -1.41 -17.88
CA ASP A 114 -10.09 -2.10 -18.71
C ASP A 114 -9.21 -3.05 -17.87
N PRO A 115 -9.34 -4.38 -18.02
CA PRO A 115 -8.61 -5.35 -17.19
C PRO A 115 -7.09 -5.31 -17.42
N ARG A 116 -6.62 -4.65 -18.49
CA ARG A 116 -5.18 -4.47 -18.77
C ARG A 116 -4.50 -3.54 -17.76
N LEU A 117 -5.27 -2.73 -17.02
CA LEU A 117 -4.73 -1.82 -15.99
C LEU A 117 -4.49 -2.51 -14.64
N ILE A 118 -5.15 -3.65 -14.39
CA ILE A 118 -5.11 -4.37 -13.10
C ILE A 118 -3.67 -4.74 -12.67
N PRO A 119 -2.81 -5.29 -13.54
CA PRO A 119 -1.43 -5.63 -13.15
C PRO A 119 -0.65 -4.45 -12.57
N GLU A 120 -0.84 -3.26 -13.17
CA GLU A 120 -0.15 -2.05 -12.76
C GLU A 120 -0.73 -1.51 -11.44
N ILE A 121 -2.05 -1.53 -11.27
CA ILE A 121 -2.73 -1.11 -10.04
C ILE A 121 -2.28 -1.97 -8.85
N GLU A 122 -2.29 -3.29 -9.02
CA GLU A 122 -2.03 -4.24 -7.94
C GLU A 122 -0.58 -4.19 -7.45
N ALA A 123 0.37 -4.02 -8.38
CA ALA A 123 1.79 -4.07 -8.07
C ALA A 123 2.45 -2.69 -7.97
N MET A 124 1.68 -1.59 -8.02
CA MET A 124 2.16 -0.21 -8.16
C MET A 124 3.31 0.15 -7.20
N PHE A 125 3.23 -0.27 -5.94
CA PHE A 125 4.19 0.11 -4.90
C PHE A 125 5.40 -0.83 -4.77
N VAL A 126 5.40 -1.96 -5.49
CA VAL A 126 6.53 -2.90 -5.52
C VAL A 126 7.29 -2.86 -6.84
N LEU A 127 6.62 -2.51 -7.96
CA LEU A 127 7.23 -2.41 -9.29
C LEU A 127 8.45 -1.49 -9.39
N PRO A 128 8.62 -0.41 -8.59
CA PRO A 128 9.86 0.36 -8.61
C PRO A 128 11.10 -0.45 -8.17
N PHE A 129 10.90 -1.57 -7.48
CA PHE A 129 11.97 -2.36 -6.85
C PHE A 129 12.04 -3.80 -7.37
N THR A 130 11.13 -4.22 -8.25
CA THR A 130 11.12 -5.56 -8.84
C THR A 130 10.46 -5.58 -10.22
N SER A 131 10.61 -6.68 -10.95
CA SER A 131 9.96 -6.84 -12.27
C SER A 131 8.50 -7.27 -12.12
N ILE A 132 7.66 -6.85 -13.07
CA ILE A 132 6.29 -7.37 -13.23
C ILE A 132 6.26 -8.88 -13.49
N ASP A 133 7.34 -9.42 -14.07
CA ASP A 133 7.50 -10.84 -14.36
C ASP A 133 7.98 -11.65 -13.13
N HIS A 134 8.20 -10.99 -11.98
CA HIS A 134 8.64 -11.67 -10.77
C HIS A 134 7.55 -12.64 -10.28
N PRO A 135 7.88 -13.90 -9.90
CA PRO A 135 6.88 -14.92 -9.55
C PRO A 135 5.87 -14.47 -8.47
N SER A 136 6.34 -13.82 -7.41
CA SER A 136 5.47 -13.30 -6.35
C SER A 136 4.59 -12.12 -6.79
N VAL A 137 5.04 -11.32 -7.78
CA VAL A 137 4.23 -10.24 -8.35
C VAL A 137 3.13 -10.82 -9.24
N ILE A 138 3.45 -11.83 -10.05
CA ILE A 138 2.46 -12.58 -10.83
C ILE A 138 1.40 -13.19 -9.91
N GLN A 139 1.81 -13.73 -8.76
CA GLN A 139 0.89 -14.28 -7.77
C GLN A 139 -0.05 -13.21 -7.19
N LEU A 140 0.50 -12.07 -6.74
CA LEU A 140 -0.26 -10.91 -6.28
C LEU A 140 -1.34 -10.50 -7.30
N ILE A 141 -0.95 -10.36 -8.57
CA ILE A 141 -1.86 -9.96 -9.65
C ILE A 141 -2.98 -11.00 -9.83
N ARG A 142 -2.65 -12.29 -9.81
CA ARG A 142 -3.65 -13.38 -9.95
C ARG A 142 -4.67 -13.40 -8.81
N HIS A 143 -4.31 -12.92 -7.62
CA HIS A 143 -5.21 -12.82 -6.47
C HIS A 143 -6.05 -11.54 -6.47
N SER A 144 -5.89 -10.67 -7.48
CA SER A 144 -6.64 -9.42 -7.58
C SER A 144 -8.15 -9.66 -7.60
N LYS A 145 -8.84 -8.97 -6.70
CA LYS A 145 -10.32 -8.91 -6.70
C LYS A 145 -10.87 -8.03 -7.82
N LEU A 146 -10.03 -7.21 -8.47
CA LEU A 146 -10.44 -6.29 -9.53
C LEU A 146 -10.86 -7.03 -10.81
N TYR A 147 -10.41 -8.28 -11.02
CA TYR A 147 -10.88 -9.11 -12.14
C TYR A 147 -12.35 -9.52 -12.03
N ASN A 148 -12.94 -9.41 -10.84
CA ASN A 148 -14.32 -9.83 -10.55
C ASN A 148 -15.26 -8.66 -10.22
N LYS A 149 -14.77 -7.41 -10.34
CA LYS A 149 -15.59 -6.19 -10.22
C LYS A 149 -16.02 -5.75 -11.61
#